data_AF-A0A1V5DER6-F1
#
_entry.id   AF-A0A1V5DER6-F1
#
_cell.length_a   1.000
_cell.length_b   1.000
_cell.length_c   1.000
_cell.angle_alpha   90.00
_cell.angle_beta   90.00
_cell.angle_gamma   90.00
#
_symmetry.space_group_name_H-M   'P 1'
#
loop_
_entity.id
_entity.type
_entity.pdbx_description
1 polymer ?
#
loop_
_entity_poly.entity_id
_entity_poly.type
_entity_poly.pdbx_seq_one_letter_code
_entity_poly.pdbx_strand_id
1 'polypeptide(L)'
;MNKAKLIITVALILLVGIFAGSLGTRIYLKHQLDRSEIQRFRHHEDKVKRTMEQLTEDLGLDSKQQDEIRKIIVLTDAKVTGIRAFYQPDVSRLYDQSFALIKEKLNDEQKRKLEARHERLSRRSTDSYFRSLRIAQNALPDVAALKDRLGLNKVQEPQVARIIEDRRTQQQQIIGKYENKENPDLAVVRSELAEVQKIITKRLSDVLTEEQMARYRTMQ
;
A
#
# COMPACT_ATOMS: atom_id res chain seq x y z
N MET A 1 62.20 -3.37 6.96
CA MET A 1 60.87 -2.92 6.47
C MET A 1 59.94 -2.77 7.66
N ASN A 2 59.44 -1.55 7.90
CA ASN A 2 58.71 -1.23 9.14
C ASN A 2 57.32 -1.88 9.11
N LYS A 3 57.05 -2.76 10.09
CA LYS A 3 55.77 -3.47 10.27
C LYS A 3 54.57 -2.52 10.22
N ALA A 4 54.75 -1.27 10.67
CA ALA A 4 53.75 -0.20 10.60
C ALA A 4 53.34 0.16 9.16
N LYS A 5 54.28 0.23 8.20
CA LYS A 5 53.96 0.53 6.79
C LYS A 5 53.17 -0.60 6.14
N LEU A 6 53.51 -1.85 6.47
CA LEU A 6 52.80 -3.04 5.99
C LEU A 6 51.35 -3.09 6.51
N ILE A 7 51.13 -2.78 7.79
CA ILE A 7 49.80 -2.70 8.39
C ILE A 7 48.96 -1.59 7.73
N ILE A 8 49.56 -0.42 7.49
CA ILE A 8 48.87 0.70 6.83
C ILE A 8 48.50 0.35 5.39
N THR A 9 49.38 -0.29 4.63
CA THR A 9 49.09 -0.72 3.25
C THR A 9 47.99 -1.77 3.18
N VAL A 10 48.00 -2.76 4.09
CA VAL A 10 46.94 -3.78 4.16
C VAL A 10 45.60 -3.15 4.56
N ALA A 11 45.59 -2.23 5.52
CA ALA A 11 44.37 -1.52 5.94
C ALA A 11 43.78 -0.66 4.80
N LEU A 12 44.63 -0.01 4.00
CA LEU A 12 44.21 0.78 2.83
C LEU A 12 43.59 -0.10 1.74
N ILE A 13 44.20 -1.25 1.43
CA ILE A 13 43.66 -2.19 0.44
C ILE A 13 42.31 -2.75 0.91
N LEU A 14 42.18 -3.07 2.20
CA LEU A 14 40.93 -3.55 2.78
C LEU A 14 39.82 -2.50 2.72
N LEU A 15 40.14 -1.24 3.04
CA LEU A 15 39.19 -0.12 2.93
C LEU A 15 38.74 0.14 1.50
N VAL A 16 39.65 0.06 0.53
CA VAL A 16 39.32 0.18 -0.90
C VAL A 16 38.45 -0.99 -1.36
N GLY A 17 38.72 -2.21 -0.91
CA GLY A 17 37.89 -3.38 -1.18
C GLY A 17 36.48 -3.27 -0.62
N ILE A 18 36.33 -2.74 0.61
CA ILE A 18 35.02 -2.48 1.23
C ILE A 18 34.28 -1.35 0.50
N PHE A 19 34.97 -0.29 0.08
CA PHE A 19 34.37 0.80 -0.69
C PHE A 19 33.96 0.36 -2.09
N ALA A 20 34.80 -0.36 -2.83
CA ALA A 20 34.46 -0.91 -4.14
C ALA A 20 33.32 -1.94 -4.06
N GLY A 21 33.33 -2.80 -3.04
CA GLY A 21 32.26 -3.76 -2.76
C GLY A 21 30.93 -3.08 -2.38
N SER A 22 30.97 -2.02 -1.58
CA SER A 22 29.77 -1.27 -1.19
C SER A 22 29.20 -0.43 -2.33
N LEU A 23 30.03 0.16 -3.21
CA LEU A 23 29.57 0.86 -4.41
C LEU A 23 28.99 -0.10 -5.46
N GLY A 24 29.64 -1.24 -5.72
CA GLY A 24 29.13 -2.27 -6.63
C GLY A 24 27.80 -2.87 -6.14
N THR A 25 27.71 -3.17 -4.85
CA THR A 25 26.48 -3.67 -4.22
C THR A 25 25.39 -2.60 -4.24
N ARG A 26 25.72 -1.32 -4.09
CA ARG A 26 24.75 -0.22 -4.17
C ARG A 26 24.24 -0.01 -5.59
N ILE A 27 25.05 -0.20 -6.64
CA ILE A 27 24.60 -0.12 -8.04
C ILE A 27 23.76 -1.35 -8.42
N TYR A 28 24.18 -2.54 -7.99
CA TYR A 28 23.43 -3.79 -8.19
C TYR A 28 22.08 -3.77 -7.47
N LEU A 29 22.07 -3.43 -6.18
CA LEU A 29 20.84 -3.22 -5.42
C LEU A 29 20.03 -2.06 -5.98
N LYS A 30 20.64 -0.98 -6.48
CA LYS A 30 19.90 0.12 -7.11
C LYS A 30 19.24 -0.32 -8.42
N HIS A 31 19.83 -1.20 -9.23
CA HIS A 31 19.14 -1.74 -10.41
C HIS A 31 18.04 -2.74 -10.08
N GLN A 32 18.20 -3.53 -9.01
CA GLN A 32 17.18 -4.48 -8.56
C GLN A 32 16.06 -3.81 -7.74
N LEU A 33 16.36 -2.75 -6.98
CA LEU A 33 15.43 -1.95 -6.19
C LEU A 33 14.84 -0.79 -6.99
N ASP A 34 15.49 -0.19 -7.99
CA ASP A 34 14.81 0.81 -8.85
C ASP A 34 13.78 0.12 -9.76
N ARG A 35 14.06 -1.10 -10.26
CA ARG A 35 13.03 -1.90 -10.97
C ARG A 35 11.94 -2.43 -10.04
N SER A 36 12.18 -2.54 -8.74
CA SER A 36 11.24 -3.20 -7.84
C SER A 36 10.61 -2.29 -6.78
N GLU A 37 11.12 -1.11 -6.50
CA GLU A 37 10.51 -0.15 -5.56
C GLU A 37 10.02 1.11 -6.28
N ILE A 38 10.60 1.51 -7.42
CA ILE A 38 10.07 2.64 -8.22
C ILE A 38 9.01 2.16 -9.22
N GLN A 39 9.09 0.89 -9.66
CA GLN A 39 8.14 0.31 -10.61
C GLN A 39 6.97 -0.45 -9.95
N ARG A 40 7.10 -0.96 -8.70
CA ARG A 40 6.00 -1.70 -8.03
C ARG A 40 4.76 -0.86 -7.67
N PHE A 41 4.86 0.47 -7.68
CA PHE A 41 3.75 1.38 -7.32
C PHE A 41 3.15 2.11 -8.53
N ARG A 42 3.66 1.85 -9.74
CA ARG A 42 3.10 2.40 -10.97
C ARG A 42 2.18 1.34 -11.58
N HIS A 43 0.88 1.62 -11.42
CA HIS A 43 -0.29 0.96 -12.01
C HIS A 43 -0.63 -0.43 -11.46
N HIS A 44 -1.60 -0.44 -10.54
CA HIS A 44 -2.44 -1.61 -10.23
C HIS A 44 -2.82 -2.37 -11.51
N GLU A 45 -3.19 -1.63 -12.56
CA GLU A 45 -3.51 -2.17 -13.90
C GLU A 45 -2.33 -2.90 -14.55
N ASP A 46 -1.10 -2.39 -14.45
CA ASP A 46 0.08 -3.05 -15.02
C ASP A 46 0.37 -4.38 -14.31
N LYS A 47 0.16 -4.44 -12.99
CA LYS A 47 0.34 -5.68 -12.23
C LYS A 47 -0.72 -6.72 -12.58
N VAL A 48 -1.99 -6.30 -12.65
CA VAL A 48 -3.10 -7.17 -13.09
C VAL A 48 -2.84 -7.66 -14.51
N LYS A 49 -2.46 -6.77 -15.42
CA LYS A 49 -2.14 -7.08 -16.81
C LYS A 49 -1.02 -8.12 -16.92
N ARG A 50 0.13 -7.90 -16.27
CA ARG A 50 1.25 -8.86 -16.29
C ARG A 50 0.88 -10.22 -15.73
N THR A 51 0.10 -10.24 -14.64
CA THR A 51 -0.37 -11.50 -14.04
C THR A 51 -1.30 -12.24 -14.99
N MET A 52 -2.22 -11.52 -15.66
CA MET A 52 -3.12 -12.09 -16.66
C MET A 52 -2.38 -12.61 -17.89
N GLU A 53 -1.40 -11.86 -18.41
CA GLU A 53 -0.56 -12.27 -19.55
C GLU A 53 0.14 -13.59 -19.23
N GLN A 54 0.80 -13.66 -18.08
CA GLN A 54 1.51 -14.86 -17.64
C GLN A 54 0.56 -16.06 -17.45
N LEU A 55 -0.57 -15.88 -16.75
CA LEU A 55 -1.53 -16.98 -16.55
C LEU A 55 -2.18 -17.44 -17.86
N THR A 56 -2.40 -16.53 -18.80
CA THR A 56 -2.97 -16.87 -20.11
C THR A 56 -1.99 -17.72 -20.92
N GLU A 57 -0.71 -17.35 -20.91
CA GLU A 57 0.36 -18.11 -21.57
C GLU A 57 0.58 -19.48 -20.92
N ASP A 58 0.70 -19.51 -19.59
CA ASP A 58 1.02 -20.74 -18.83
C ASP A 58 -0.12 -21.77 -18.84
N LEU A 59 -1.39 -21.31 -18.88
CA LEU A 59 -2.56 -22.18 -18.74
C LEU A 59 -3.42 -22.29 -20.01
N GLY A 60 -3.10 -21.53 -21.07
CA GLY A 60 -3.87 -21.53 -22.32
C GLY A 60 -5.31 -21.05 -22.14
N LEU A 61 -5.53 -19.97 -21.37
CA LEU A 61 -6.86 -19.51 -20.98
C LEU A 61 -7.67 -18.97 -22.17
N ASP A 62 -8.94 -19.39 -22.28
CA ASP A 62 -9.89 -18.80 -23.23
C ASP A 62 -10.40 -17.41 -22.77
N SER A 63 -11.10 -16.69 -23.65
CA SER A 63 -11.56 -15.32 -23.35
C SER A 63 -12.51 -15.24 -22.15
N LYS A 64 -13.39 -16.24 -21.98
CA LYS A 64 -14.34 -16.28 -20.86
C LYS A 64 -13.61 -16.53 -19.55
N GLN A 65 -12.64 -17.44 -19.55
CA GLN A 65 -11.78 -17.72 -18.40
C GLN A 65 -10.95 -16.50 -18.03
N GLN A 66 -10.39 -15.80 -19.02
CA GLN A 66 -9.62 -14.58 -18.80
C GLN A 66 -10.44 -13.49 -18.09
N ASP A 67 -11.69 -13.29 -18.50
CA ASP A 67 -12.56 -12.28 -17.89
C ASP A 67 -12.90 -12.62 -16.43
N GLU A 68 -13.24 -13.89 -16.14
CA GLU A 68 -13.55 -14.32 -14.77
C GLU A 68 -12.31 -14.28 -13.86
N ILE A 69 -11.15 -14.74 -14.34
CA ILE A 69 -9.90 -14.72 -13.57
C ILE A 69 -9.44 -13.28 -13.35
N ARG A 70 -9.59 -12.38 -14.33
CA ARG A 70 -9.24 -10.96 -14.18
C ARG A 70 -10.00 -10.32 -13.03
N LYS A 71 -11.32 -10.57 -12.90
CA LYS A 71 -12.13 -10.05 -11.78
C LYS A 71 -11.57 -10.48 -10.43
N ILE A 72 -11.13 -11.74 -10.32
CA ILE A 72 -10.53 -12.29 -9.10
C ILE A 72 -9.21 -11.56 -8.80
N ILE A 73 -8.31 -11.44 -9.77
CA ILE A 73 -6.99 -10.80 -9.56
C ILE A 73 -7.14 -9.32 -9.17
N VAL A 74 -8.03 -8.57 -9.84
CA VAL A 74 -8.31 -7.17 -9.51
C VAL A 74 -8.77 -7.03 -8.06
N LEU A 75 -9.74 -7.86 -7.66
CA LEU A 75 -10.27 -7.85 -6.29
C LEU A 75 -9.18 -8.22 -5.27
N THR A 76 -8.40 -9.27 -5.54
CA THR A 76 -7.31 -9.71 -4.66
C THR A 76 -6.24 -8.63 -4.51
N ASP A 77 -5.82 -8.00 -5.61
CA ASP A 77 -4.80 -6.95 -5.55
C ASP A 77 -5.28 -5.72 -4.77
N ALA A 78 -6.54 -5.34 -4.95
CA ALA A 78 -7.13 -4.23 -4.20
C ALA A 78 -7.25 -4.55 -2.69
N LYS A 79 -7.61 -5.78 -2.31
CA LYS A 79 -7.60 -6.22 -0.90
C LYS A 79 -6.20 -6.14 -0.30
N VAL A 80 -5.20 -6.67 -1.00
CA VAL A 80 -3.80 -6.60 -0.57
C VAL A 80 -3.36 -5.14 -0.43
N THR A 81 -3.76 -4.28 -1.36
CA THR A 81 -3.47 -2.84 -1.34
C THR A 81 -4.13 -2.14 -0.15
N GLY A 82 -5.38 -2.47 0.17
CA GLY A 82 -6.09 -1.96 1.35
C GLY A 82 -5.42 -2.36 2.67
N ILE A 83 -4.98 -3.63 2.79
CA ILE A 83 -4.23 -4.11 3.95
C ILE A 83 -2.92 -3.32 4.11
N ARG A 84 -2.17 -3.14 3.03
CA ARG A 84 -0.93 -2.35 3.07
C ARG A 84 -1.18 -0.92 3.51
N ALA A 85 -2.21 -0.28 2.95
CA ALA A 85 -2.59 1.07 3.35
C ALA A 85 -2.89 1.13 4.85
N PHE A 86 -3.66 0.18 5.39
CA PHE A 86 -4.01 0.16 6.82
C PHE A 86 -2.79 0.16 7.76
N TYR A 87 -1.72 -0.57 7.42
CA TYR A 87 -0.51 -0.64 8.25
C TYR A 87 0.55 0.43 7.91
N GLN A 88 0.41 1.12 6.78
CA GLN A 88 1.37 2.12 6.32
C GLN A 88 1.64 3.26 7.33
N PRO A 89 0.66 3.79 8.09
CA PRO A 89 0.93 4.78 9.13
C PRO A 89 1.91 4.30 10.20
N ASP A 90 1.80 3.03 10.63
CA ASP A 90 2.70 2.48 11.65
C ASP A 90 4.11 2.29 11.10
N VAL A 91 4.21 1.86 9.84
CA VAL A 91 5.49 1.73 9.13
C VAL A 91 6.15 3.10 8.96
N SER A 92 5.41 4.14 8.57
CA SER A 92 5.93 5.51 8.47
C SER A 92 6.44 6.00 9.83
N ARG A 93 5.70 5.77 10.91
CA ARG A 93 6.14 6.12 12.26
C ARG A 93 7.45 5.45 12.66
N LEU A 94 7.65 4.17 12.31
CA LEU A 94 8.91 3.46 12.58
C LEU A 94 10.09 4.08 11.80
N TYR A 95 9.86 4.48 10.55
CA TYR A 95 10.86 5.20 9.76
C TYR A 95 11.18 6.57 10.35
N ASP A 96 10.19 7.31 10.84
CA ASP A 96 10.39 8.61 11.48
C ASP A 96 11.20 8.50 12.78
N GLN A 97 10.92 7.48 13.60
CA GLN A 97 11.72 7.16 14.79
C GLN A 97 13.17 6.85 14.42
N SER A 98 13.37 6.00 13.39
CA SER A 98 14.71 5.64 12.91
C SER A 98 15.45 6.87 12.36
N PHE A 99 14.75 7.76 11.65
CA PHE A 99 15.30 9.01 11.15
C PHE A 99 15.81 9.90 12.30
N ALA A 100 15.02 10.05 13.38
CA ALA A 100 15.41 10.85 14.54
C ALA A 100 16.71 10.32 15.18
N LEU A 101 16.79 9.00 15.39
CA LEU A 101 17.98 8.35 15.95
C LEU A 101 19.23 8.53 15.08
N ILE A 102 19.08 8.40 13.75
CA ILE A 102 20.20 8.63 12.83
C ILE A 102 20.61 10.10 12.86
N LYS A 103 19.65 11.03 12.84
CA LYS A 103 19.89 12.48 12.81
C LYS A 103 20.74 12.95 13.99
N GLU A 104 20.58 12.37 15.18
CA GLU A 104 21.39 12.67 16.36
C GLU A 104 22.88 12.37 16.20
N LYS A 105 23.25 11.43 15.32
CA LYS A 105 24.65 11.00 15.12
C LYS A 105 25.37 11.76 14.01
N LEU A 106 24.69 12.68 13.35
CA LEU A 106 25.19 13.39 12.18
C LEU A 106 25.70 14.79 12.53
N ASN A 107 26.62 15.31 11.71
CA ASN A 107 26.98 16.72 11.73
C ASN A 107 25.92 17.58 11.02
N ASP A 108 26.01 18.90 11.12
CA ASP A 108 24.95 19.80 10.63
C ASP A 108 24.75 19.74 9.11
N GLU A 109 25.82 19.57 8.34
CA GLU A 109 25.70 19.40 6.88
C GLU A 109 24.98 18.08 6.52
N GLN A 110 25.32 16.99 7.22
CA GLN A 110 24.71 15.69 7.04
C GLN A 110 23.24 15.68 7.48
N LYS A 111 22.90 16.39 8.57
CA LYS A 111 21.51 16.56 9.04
C LYS A 111 20.64 17.20 7.96
N ARG A 112 21.09 18.30 7.35
CA ARG A 112 20.36 18.97 6.25
C ARG A 112 20.13 18.04 5.06
N LYS A 113 21.14 17.24 4.68
CA LYS A 113 21.02 16.25 3.60
C LYS A 113 20.03 15.13 3.95
N LEU A 114 20.02 14.69 5.21
CA LEU A 114 19.11 13.66 5.69
C LEU A 114 17.66 14.18 5.73
N GLU A 115 17.42 15.40 6.21
CA GLU A 115 16.11 16.06 6.24
C GLU A 115 15.50 16.16 4.84
N ALA A 116 16.25 16.67 3.86
CA ALA A 116 15.78 16.75 2.48
C ALA A 116 15.50 15.36 1.86
N ARG A 117 16.13 14.28 2.36
CA ARG A 117 15.82 12.91 1.94
C ARG A 117 14.55 12.40 2.62
N HIS A 118 14.39 12.65 3.92
CA HIS A 118 13.22 12.26 4.68
C HIS A 118 11.96 12.94 4.14
N GLU A 119 12.01 14.23 3.85
CA GLU A 119 10.88 14.96 3.28
C GLU A 119 10.42 14.36 1.93
N ARG A 120 11.37 14.05 1.03
CA ARG A 120 11.05 13.40 -0.26
C ARG A 120 10.44 12.02 -0.08
N LEU A 121 10.93 11.24 0.89
CA LEU A 121 10.39 9.92 1.19
C LEU A 121 9.00 10.00 1.82
N SER A 122 8.79 10.95 2.74
CA SER A 122 7.51 11.21 3.39
C SER A 122 6.45 11.60 2.37
N ARG A 123 6.72 12.58 1.50
CA ARG A 123 5.81 12.97 0.41
C ARG A 123 5.43 11.79 -0.47
N ARG A 124 6.41 11.01 -0.91
CA ARG A 124 6.18 9.81 -1.72
C ARG A 124 5.34 8.75 -1.00
N SER A 125 5.59 8.53 0.30
CA SER A 125 4.82 7.60 1.12
C SER A 125 3.37 8.05 1.22
N THR A 126 3.13 9.34 1.50
CA THR A 126 1.81 9.97 1.57
C THR A 126 1.03 9.84 0.27
N ASP A 127 1.65 10.19 -0.87
CA ASP A 127 1.01 10.04 -2.19
C ASP A 127 0.62 8.58 -2.47
N SER A 128 1.52 7.65 -2.13
CA SER A 128 1.27 6.22 -2.29
C SER A 128 0.15 5.72 -1.37
N TYR A 129 0.06 6.25 -0.16
CA TYR A 129 -0.98 5.90 0.80
C TYR A 129 -2.36 6.28 0.27
N PHE A 130 -2.57 7.54 -0.14
CA PHE A 130 -3.87 7.99 -0.65
C PHE A 130 -4.26 7.30 -1.97
N ARG A 131 -3.29 7.03 -2.85
CA ARG A 131 -3.54 6.21 -4.04
C ARG A 131 -4.02 4.81 -3.67
N SER A 132 -3.38 4.18 -2.68
CA SER A 132 -3.73 2.84 -2.21
C SER A 132 -5.15 2.81 -1.61
N LEU A 133 -5.52 3.84 -0.85
CA LEU A 133 -6.87 4.00 -0.32
C LEU A 133 -7.93 4.07 -1.43
N ARG A 134 -7.67 4.83 -2.50
CA ARG A 134 -8.59 4.91 -3.65
C ARG A 134 -8.75 3.58 -4.38
N ILE A 135 -7.65 2.86 -4.60
CA ILE A 135 -7.69 1.54 -5.24
C ILE A 135 -8.55 0.58 -4.39
N ALA A 136 -8.32 0.56 -3.07
CA ALA A 136 -9.09 -0.27 -2.16
C ALA A 136 -10.58 0.12 -2.14
N GLN A 137 -10.88 1.42 -2.19
CA GLN A 137 -12.26 1.92 -2.26
C GLN A 137 -12.97 1.53 -3.55
N ASN A 138 -12.31 1.68 -4.70
CA ASN A 138 -12.90 1.40 -6.01
C ASN A 138 -13.17 -0.09 -6.22
N ALA A 139 -12.46 -0.96 -5.51
CA ALA A 139 -12.68 -2.41 -5.57
C ALA A 139 -13.77 -2.90 -4.61
N LEU A 140 -14.42 -2.02 -3.84
CA LEU A 140 -15.54 -2.41 -3.00
C LEU A 140 -16.68 -2.96 -3.88
N PRO A 141 -17.23 -4.14 -3.56
CA PRO A 141 -18.31 -4.72 -4.34
C PRO A 141 -19.49 -3.76 -4.41
N ASP A 142 -20.05 -3.62 -5.61
CA ASP A 142 -21.27 -2.86 -5.80
C ASP A 142 -22.49 -3.63 -5.26
N VAL A 143 -23.63 -2.94 -5.30
CA VAL A 143 -24.89 -3.49 -4.77
C VAL A 143 -25.34 -4.72 -5.55
N ALA A 144 -25.09 -4.76 -6.86
CA ALA A 144 -25.43 -5.92 -7.69
C ALA A 144 -24.62 -7.15 -7.26
N ALA A 145 -23.31 -7.00 -7.07
CA ALA A 145 -22.46 -8.06 -6.56
C ALA A 145 -22.84 -8.50 -5.14
N LEU A 146 -23.25 -7.56 -4.28
CA LEU A 146 -23.72 -7.88 -2.93
C LEU A 146 -25.08 -8.58 -2.94
N LYS A 147 -25.98 -8.20 -3.85
CA LYS A 147 -27.28 -8.84 -4.03
C LYS A 147 -27.13 -10.33 -4.28
N ASP A 148 -26.31 -10.69 -5.25
CA ASP A 148 -26.11 -12.08 -5.65
C ASP A 148 -25.40 -12.89 -4.56
N ARG A 149 -24.36 -12.31 -3.95
CA ARG A 149 -23.53 -13.01 -2.95
C ARG A 149 -24.21 -13.17 -1.60
N LEU A 150 -25.02 -12.20 -1.19
CA LEU A 150 -25.73 -12.21 0.09
C LEU A 150 -27.18 -12.69 -0.05
N GLY A 151 -27.68 -12.91 -1.27
CA GLY A 151 -29.08 -13.26 -1.50
C GLY A 151 -30.02 -12.18 -0.98
N LEU A 152 -29.75 -10.91 -1.30
CA LEU A 152 -30.56 -9.79 -0.79
C LEU A 152 -31.98 -9.86 -1.34
N ASN A 153 -32.97 -9.70 -0.46
CA ASN A 153 -34.37 -9.61 -0.88
C ASN A 153 -34.72 -8.19 -1.38
N LYS A 154 -35.91 -8.03 -1.98
CA LYS A 154 -36.39 -6.76 -2.55
C LYS A 154 -36.47 -5.60 -1.55
N VAL A 155 -36.57 -5.89 -0.25
CA VAL A 155 -36.63 -4.88 0.81
C VAL A 155 -35.22 -4.48 1.27
N GLN A 156 -34.31 -5.45 1.39
CA GLN A 156 -32.93 -5.26 1.82
C GLN A 156 -32.09 -4.54 0.75
N GLU A 157 -32.27 -4.88 -0.53
CA GLU A 157 -31.48 -4.35 -1.64
C GLU A 157 -31.37 -2.81 -1.65
N PRO A 158 -32.47 -2.02 -1.62
CA PRO A 158 -32.38 -0.56 -1.60
C PRO A 158 -31.78 0.01 -0.30
N GLN A 159 -31.92 -0.69 0.83
CA GLN A 159 -31.34 -0.27 2.11
C GLN A 159 -29.82 -0.48 2.11
N VAL A 160 -29.36 -1.66 1.70
CA VAL A 160 -27.93 -1.97 1.53
C VAL A 160 -27.32 -1.02 0.51
N ALA A 161 -28.00 -0.73 -0.60
CA ALA A 161 -27.53 0.21 -1.62
C ALA A 161 -27.17 1.57 -1.04
N ARG A 162 -28.09 2.15 -0.25
CA ARG A 162 -27.87 3.44 0.42
C ARG A 162 -26.70 3.36 1.40
N ILE A 163 -26.61 2.31 2.20
CA ILE A 163 -25.52 2.14 3.18
C ILE A 163 -24.15 2.08 2.48
N ILE A 164 -24.03 1.33 1.38
CA ILE A 164 -22.77 1.20 0.65
C ILE A 164 -22.39 2.51 -0.05
N GLU A 165 -23.36 3.25 -0.60
CA GLU A 165 -23.10 4.53 -1.23
C GLU A 165 -22.70 5.62 -0.21
N ASP A 166 -23.37 5.64 0.94
CA ASP A 166 -22.98 6.51 2.07
C ASP A 166 -21.54 6.22 2.51
N ARG A 167 -21.15 4.94 2.60
CA ARG A 167 -19.78 4.53 2.91
C ARG A 167 -18.79 5.12 1.92
N ARG A 168 -19.05 4.97 0.62
CA ARG A 168 -18.16 5.49 -0.44
C ARG A 168 -18.01 7.00 -0.32
N THR A 169 -19.11 7.70 -0.15
CA THR A 169 -19.14 9.16 0.02
C THR A 169 -18.32 9.61 1.23
N GLN A 170 -18.54 8.99 2.40
CA GLN A 170 -17.80 9.34 3.62
C GLN A 170 -16.29 9.06 3.48
N GLN A 171 -15.92 7.92 2.91
CA GLN A 171 -14.51 7.60 2.66
C GLN A 171 -13.86 8.57 1.67
N GLN A 172 -14.57 8.97 0.60
CA GLN A 172 -14.07 9.98 -0.36
C GLN A 172 -13.86 11.35 0.32
N GLN A 173 -14.78 11.77 1.18
CA GLN A 173 -14.67 13.02 1.94
C GLN A 173 -13.44 12.99 2.87
N ILE A 174 -13.22 11.89 3.58
CA ILE A 174 -12.03 11.73 4.43
C ILE A 174 -10.75 11.79 3.58
N ILE A 175 -10.67 11.03 2.48
CA ILE A 175 -9.48 11.06 1.60
C ILE A 175 -9.22 12.49 1.10
N GLY A 176 -10.25 13.15 0.56
CA GLY A 176 -10.14 14.51 0.02
C GLY A 176 -9.76 15.57 1.07
N LYS A 177 -10.17 15.39 2.33
CA LYS A 177 -9.83 16.28 3.45
C LYS A 177 -8.34 16.30 3.78
N TYR A 178 -7.62 15.20 3.55
CA TYR A 178 -6.21 15.05 3.97
C TYR A 178 -5.21 14.97 2.83
N GLU A 179 -5.61 14.52 1.65
CA GLU A 179 -4.68 14.27 0.55
C GLU A 179 -3.88 15.50 0.10
N ASN A 180 -4.51 16.67 0.10
CA ASN A 180 -3.86 17.91 -0.34
C ASN A 180 -3.22 18.70 0.82
N LYS A 181 -3.23 18.15 2.05
CA LYS A 181 -2.58 18.82 3.18
C LYS A 181 -1.08 18.58 3.13
N GLU A 182 -0.31 19.57 3.55
CA GLU A 182 1.12 19.41 3.77
C GLU A 182 1.35 18.53 5.01
N ASN A 183 1.96 17.36 4.82
CA ASN A 183 2.25 16.36 5.87
C ASN A 183 1.01 15.96 6.72
N PRO A 184 0.02 15.29 6.13
CA PRO A 184 -1.17 14.87 6.86
C PRO A 184 -0.84 13.78 7.90
N ASP A 185 -1.53 13.82 9.05
CA ASP A 185 -1.45 12.74 10.04
C ASP A 185 -2.21 11.51 9.53
N LEU A 186 -1.47 10.55 8.99
CA LEU A 186 -2.01 9.32 8.42
C LEU A 186 -2.68 8.42 9.48
N ALA A 187 -2.29 8.52 10.75
CA ALA A 187 -2.93 7.75 11.83
C ALA A 187 -4.35 8.25 12.09
N VAL A 188 -4.56 9.58 12.03
CA VAL A 188 -5.89 10.19 12.10
C VAL A 188 -6.74 9.77 10.91
N VAL A 189 -6.19 9.81 9.68
CA VAL A 189 -6.91 9.34 8.48
C VAL A 189 -7.39 7.90 8.65
N ARG A 190 -6.51 7.00 9.11
CA ARG A 190 -6.84 5.60 9.37
C ARG A 190 -7.93 5.47 10.43
N SER A 191 -7.87 6.25 11.51
CA SER A 191 -8.88 6.23 12.57
C SER A 191 -10.25 6.66 12.07
N GLU A 192 -10.33 7.74 11.28
CA GLU A 192 -11.60 8.20 10.70
C GLU A 192 -12.20 7.15 9.75
N LEU A 193 -11.36 6.52 8.91
CA LEU A 193 -11.81 5.42 8.03
C LEU A 193 -12.29 4.18 8.80
N ALA A 194 -11.63 3.85 9.92
CA ALA A 194 -12.04 2.75 10.78
C ALA A 194 -13.39 3.03 11.46
N GLU A 195 -13.65 4.27 11.86
CA GLU A 195 -14.95 4.65 12.46
C GLU A 195 -16.08 4.57 11.42
N VAL A 196 -15.83 5.01 10.18
CA VAL A 196 -16.79 4.79 9.08
C VAL A 196 -17.08 3.29 8.91
N GLN A 197 -16.04 2.45 8.89
CA GLN A 197 -16.24 1.00 8.77
C GLN A 197 -17.10 0.43 9.90
N LYS A 198 -16.88 0.89 11.14
CA LYS A 198 -17.66 0.47 12.32
C LYS A 198 -19.13 0.89 12.21
N ILE A 199 -19.40 2.14 11.84
CA ILE A 199 -20.75 2.67 11.64
C ILE A 199 -21.48 1.87 10.56
N ILE A 200 -20.82 1.62 9.43
CA ILE A 200 -21.40 0.87 8.32
C ILE A 200 -21.69 -0.57 8.70
N THR A 201 -20.76 -1.23 9.42
CA THR A 201 -20.97 -2.60 9.90
C THR A 201 -22.20 -2.70 10.79
N LYS A 202 -22.41 -1.71 11.66
CA LYS A 202 -23.62 -1.61 12.51
C LYS A 202 -24.88 -1.40 11.68
N ARG A 203 -24.88 -0.45 10.74
CA ARG A 203 -26.04 -0.20 9.87
C ARG A 203 -26.42 -1.43 9.03
N LEU A 204 -25.42 -2.20 8.58
CA LEU A 204 -25.65 -3.43 7.83
C LEU A 204 -26.22 -4.53 8.73
N SER A 205 -25.79 -4.66 10.00
CA SER A 205 -26.37 -5.66 10.90
C SER A 205 -27.83 -5.41 11.24
N ASP A 206 -28.31 -4.17 11.13
CA ASP A 206 -29.73 -3.85 11.34
C ASP A 206 -30.61 -4.28 10.15
N VAL A 207 -30.01 -4.56 8.99
CA VAL A 207 -30.70 -4.88 7.72
C VAL A 207 -30.49 -6.33 7.30
N LEU A 208 -29.29 -6.84 7.50
CA LEU A 208 -28.86 -8.17 7.10
C LEU A 208 -29.10 -9.18 8.23
N THR A 209 -29.44 -10.40 7.86
CA THR A 209 -29.45 -11.52 8.81
C THR A 209 -28.04 -11.85 9.30
N GLU A 210 -27.92 -12.55 10.43
CA GLU A 210 -26.61 -12.99 10.95
C GLU A 210 -25.81 -13.82 9.93
N GLU A 211 -26.49 -14.68 9.16
CA GLU A 211 -25.84 -15.46 8.10
C GLU A 211 -25.30 -14.56 6.98
N GLN A 212 -26.10 -13.59 6.54
CA GLN A 212 -25.69 -12.60 5.53
C GLN A 212 -24.53 -11.74 6.05
N MET A 213 -24.56 -11.36 7.33
CA MET A 213 -23.46 -10.63 7.97
C MET A 213 -22.18 -11.46 8.06
N ALA A 214 -22.27 -12.74 8.36
CA ALA A 214 -21.12 -13.65 8.35
C ALA A 214 -20.49 -13.72 6.95
N ARG A 215 -21.31 -13.90 5.91
CA ARG A 215 -20.85 -13.89 4.51
C ARG A 215 -20.22 -12.55 4.14
N TYR A 216 -20.85 -11.43 4.49
CA TYR A 216 -20.32 -10.08 4.24
C TYR A 216 -18.94 -9.87 4.90
N ARG A 217 -18.72 -10.36 6.12
CA ARG A 217 -17.42 -10.27 6.81
C ARG A 217 -16.31 -11.04 6.07
N THR A 218 -16.62 -12.19 5.46
CA THR A 218 -15.64 -12.93 4.63
C THR A 218 -15.28 -12.21 3.33
N MET A 219 -16.13 -11.27 2.89
CA MET A 219 -15.91 -10.50 1.68
C MET A 219 -15.01 -9.28 1.89
N GLN A 220 -14.84 -8.82 3.13
CA GLN A 220 -13.89 -7.74 3.47
C GLN A 220 -12.43 -8.21 3.37
#